data_AF-A0A259JAU8-F1
#
_entry.id   AF-A0A259JAU8-F1
#
_cell.length_a   1.000
_cell.length_b   1.000
_cell.length_c   1.000
_cell.angle_alpha   90.00
_cell.angle_beta   90.00
_cell.angle_gamma   90.00
#
_symmetry.space_group_name_H-M   'P 1'
#
loop_
_entity.id
_entity.type
_entity.pdbx_description
1 polymer ?
#
loop_
_entity_poly.entity_id
_entity_poly.type
_entity_poly.pdbx_seq_one_letter_code
_entity_poly.pdbx_strand_id
1 'polypeptide(L)'
;MSGAFVTIEVNKLVAAGLGIGFLPRMIAEQRAHPGVAQVPLAEPGTDWSMALIWRRGGYLSDAARAWLALVREHYSGTPGQPSARA
;
A
#
# COMPACT_ATOMS: atom_id res chain seq x y z
N MET A 1 -23.10 -9.52 19.15
CA MET A 1 -22.99 -9.02 17.76
C MET A 1 -21.65 -9.50 17.21
N SER A 2 -21.64 -10.57 16.41
CA SER A 2 -20.41 -11.12 15.84
C SER A 2 -20.10 -10.37 14.55
N GLY A 3 -19.14 -9.44 14.60
CA GLY A 3 -18.59 -8.79 13.41
C GLY A 3 -17.58 -9.74 12.76
N ALA A 4 -18.00 -10.51 11.77
CA ALA A 4 -17.09 -11.33 10.99
C ALA A 4 -16.25 -10.40 10.10
N PHE A 5 -14.96 -10.26 10.41
CA PHE A 5 -14.01 -9.59 9.54
C PHE A 5 -13.56 -10.57 8.46
N VAL A 6 -13.76 -10.24 7.19
CA VAL A 6 -13.10 -10.94 6.09
C VAL A 6 -11.63 -10.54 6.13
N THR A 7 -10.78 -11.47 6.55
CA THR A 7 -9.33 -11.29 6.50
C THR A 7 -8.81 -11.89 5.20
N ILE A 8 -8.31 -11.03 4.32
CA ILE A 8 -7.51 -11.45 3.17
C ILE A 8 -6.11 -11.84 3.68
N GLU A 9 -5.90 -13.14 3.84
CA GLU A 9 -4.70 -13.75 4.47
C GLU A 9 -3.84 -14.46 3.43
N VAL A 10 -3.40 -13.72 2.41
CA VAL A 10 -2.47 -14.24 1.39
C VAL A 10 -1.26 -14.91 2.03
N ASN A 11 -0.73 -14.35 3.12
CA ASN A 11 0.45 -14.91 3.77
C ASN A 11 0.21 -16.27 4.43
N LYS A 12 -0.99 -16.54 4.95
CA LYS A 12 -1.34 -17.84 5.53
C LYS A 12 -1.47 -18.92 4.46
N LEU A 13 -1.98 -18.56 3.28
CA LEU A 13 -2.05 -19.48 2.14
C LEU A 13 -0.66 -19.83 1.61
N VAL A 14 0.23 -18.84 1.53
CA VAL A 14 1.65 -19.06 1.18
C VAL A 14 2.33 -19.95 2.23
N ALA A 15 2.11 -19.68 3.52
CA ALA A 15 2.64 -20.52 4.60
C ALA A 15 2.13 -21.97 4.58
N ALA A 16 0.91 -22.19 4.07
CA ALA A 16 0.33 -23.52 3.84
C ALA A 16 0.86 -24.21 2.58
N GLY A 17 1.80 -23.59 1.83
CA GLY A 17 2.38 -24.15 0.62
C GLY A 17 1.48 -24.06 -0.61
N LEU A 18 0.42 -23.24 -0.58
CA LEU A 18 -0.56 -23.14 -1.67
C LEU A 18 -0.13 -22.20 -2.80
N GLY A 19 1.07 -21.61 -2.73
CA GLY A 19 1.63 -20.77 -3.78
C GLY A 19 2.53 -19.66 -3.26
N ILE A 20 2.68 -18.60 -4.07
CA ILE A 20 3.43 -17.39 -3.76
C ILE A 20 2.53 -16.16 -3.76
N GLY A 21 2.90 -15.11 -3.01
CA GLY A 21 2.14 -13.87 -2.92
C GLY A 21 3.01 -12.66 -3.23
N PHE A 22 2.44 -11.66 -3.91
CA PHE A 22 3.06 -10.36 -4.10
C PHE A 22 2.42 -9.35 -3.16
N LEU A 23 3.22 -8.75 -2.29
CA LEU A 23 2.76 -7.77 -1.32
C LEU A 23 3.71 -6.56 -1.30
N PRO A 24 3.19 -5.34 -1.10
CA PRO A 24 4.05 -4.21 -0.81
C PRO A 24 4.86 -4.44 0.46
N ARG A 25 6.10 -3.94 0.49
CA ARG A 25 7.07 -4.15 1.59
C ARG A 25 6.45 -3.94 2.98
N MET A 26 5.74 -2.83 3.16
CA MET A 26 5.10 -2.50 4.45
C MET A 26 4.15 -3.61 4.93
N ILE A 27 3.39 -4.23 4.04
CA ILE A 27 2.45 -5.30 4.39
C ILE A 27 3.18 -6.61 4.65
N ALA A 28 4.21 -6.92 3.86
CA ALA A 28 5.05 -8.10 4.07
C ALA A 28 5.74 -8.05 5.45
N GLU A 29 6.30 -6.90 5.82
CA GLU A 29 6.94 -6.69 7.11
C GLU A 29 5.94 -6.77 8.27
N GLN A 30 4.79 -6.08 8.18
CA GLN A 30 3.75 -6.12 9.22
C GLN A 30 3.17 -7.51 9.47
N ARG A 31 3.20 -8.37 8.44
CA ARG A 31 2.61 -9.71 8.49
C ARG A 31 3.66 -10.80 8.39
N ALA A 32 4.90 -10.58 8.84
CA ALA A 32 5.96 -11.59 8.76
C ALA A 32 5.51 -12.93 9.36
N HIS A 33 5.82 -14.04 8.67
CA HIS A 33 5.48 -15.39 9.10
C HIS A 33 6.72 -16.28 9.03
N PRO A 34 7.06 -17.05 10.09
CA PRO A 34 8.30 -17.84 10.12
C PRO A 34 8.44 -18.85 8.98
N GLY A 35 7.33 -19.37 8.48
CA GLY A 35 7.29 -20.31 7.35
C GLY A 35 7.30 -19.67 5.96
N VAL A 36 7.44 -18.34 5.85
CA VAL A 36 7.41 -17.63 4.57
C VAL A 36 8.65 -16.75 4.42
N ALA A 37 9.45 -17.05 3.41
CA ALA A 37 10.58 -16.21 3.03
C ALA A 37 10.10 -14.97 2.27
N GLN A 38 10.68 -13.81 2.59
CA GLN A 38 10.41 -12.55 1.89
C GLN A 38 11.57 -12.26 0.94
N VAL A 39 11.25 -12.09 -0.35
CA VAL A 39 12.23 -11.77 -1.38
C VAL A 39 11.88 -10.40 -1.96
N PRO A 40 12.79 -9.39 -1.91
CA PRO A 40 12.52 -8.09 -2.49
C PRO A 40 12.45 -8.19 -4.02
N LEU A 41 11.42 -7.58 -4.59
CA LEU A 41 11.29 -7.39 -6.04
C LEU A 41 11.89 -6.02 -6.40
N ALA A 42 12.85 -5.98 -7.32
CA ALA A 42 13.65 -4.80 -7.65
C ALA A 42 13.51 -4.36 -9.12
N GLU A 43 12.61 -5.01 -9.85
CA GLU A 43 12.31 -4.77 -11.24
C GLU A 43 11.59 -3.42 -11.40
N PRO A 44 11.90 -2.63 -12.44
CA PRO A 44 11.20 -1.39 -12.69
C PRO A 44 9.68 -1.60 -12.82
N GLY A 45 8.89 -0.78 -12.13
CA GLY A 45 7.43 -0.84 -12.16
C GLY A 45 6.78 -1.72 -11.08
N THR A 46 7.57 -2.29 -10.17
CA THR A 46 7.04 -3.05 -9.02
C THR A 46 6.86 -2.18 -7.76
N ASP A 47 7.11 -0.89 -7.88
CA ASP A 47 6.92 0.09 -6.82
C ASP A 47 5.43 0.35 -6.56
N TRP A 48 5.06 0.31 -5.29
CA TRP A 48 3.70 0.65 -4.88
C TRP A 48 3.54 2.17 -4.72
N SER A 49 2.75 2.79 -5.60
CA SER A 49 2.40 4.21 -5.50
C SER A 49 1.10 4.41 -4.71
N MET A 50 1.22 4.96 -3.50
CA MET A 50 0.05 5.37 -2.72
C MET A 50 -0.43 6.75 -3.15
N ALA A 51 -1.73 6.90 -3.42
CA ALA A 51 -2.33 8.17 -3.83
C ALA A 51 -3.61 8.47 -3.04
N LEU A 52 -3.79 9.74 -2.68
CA LEU A 52 -5.08 10.27 -2.25
C LEU A 52 -5.73 10.98 -3.45
N ILE A 53 -6.99 10.66 -3.75
CA ILE A 53 -7.70 11.19 -4.91
C ILE A 53 -8.92 11.98 -4.45
N TRP A 54 -9.14 13.15 -5.06
CA TRP A 54 -10.31 14.01 -4.83
C TRP A 54 -10.82 14.58 -6.15
N ARG A 55 -12.06 15.08 -6.16
CA ARG A 55 -12.65 15.74 -7.34
C ARG A 55 -11.87 17.00 -7.68
N ARG A 56 -11.60 17.22 -8.96
CA ARG A 56 -11.03 18.48 -9.45
C ARG A 56 -11.99 19.64 -9.13
N GLY A 57 -11.48 20.67 -8.45
CA GLY A 57 -12.30 21.78 -7.95
C GLY A 57 -13.26 21.40 -6.81
N GLY A 58 -13.19 20.15 -6.31
CA GLY A 58 -13.98 19.70 -5.17
C GLY A 58 -13.50 20.32 -3.86
N TYR A 59 -14.41 20.43 -2.89
CA TYR A 59 -14.08 20.89 -1.55
C TYR A 59 -13.11 19.90 -0.89
N LEU A 60 -12.02 20.46 -0.36
CA LEU A 60 -11.10 19.78 0.54
C LEU A 60 -11.25 20.46 1.90
N SER A 61 -11.36 19.71 3.00
CA SER A 61 -11.43 20.30 4.33
C SER A 61 -10.07 20.88 4.75
N ASP A 62 -10.08 21.74 5.77
CA ASP A 62 -8.82 22.26 6.35
C ASP A 62 -7.95 21.14 6.92
N ALA A 63 -8.57 20.15 7.57
CA ALA A 63 -7.86 18.98 8.08
C ALA A 63 -7.19 18.19 6.95
N ALA A 64 -7.87 17.99 5.82
CA ALA A 64 -7.29 17.28 4.68
C ALA A 64 -6.16 18.07 4.00
N ARG A 65 -6.27 19.41 3.93
CA ARG A 65 -5.16 20.27 3.48
C ARG A 65 -3.94 20.16 4.41
N ALA A 66 -4.15 20.22 5.72
CA ALA A 66 -3.09 20.10 6.71
C ALA A 66 -2.40 18.74 6.64
N TRP A 67 -3.18 17.66 6.48
CA TRP A 67 -2.64 16.32 6.28
C TRP A 67 -1.78 16.23 5.01
N LEU A 68 -2.22 16.80 3.89
CA LEU A 68 -1.43 16.84 2.65
C LEU A 68 -0.11 17.59 2.82
N ALA A 69 -0.10 18.67 3.61
CA ALA A 69 1.13 19.42 3.90
C ALA A 69 2.14 18.52 4.66
N LEU A 70 1.68 17.82 5.71
CA LEU A 70 2.51 16.89 6.49
C LEU A 70 3.05 15.74 5.62
N VAL A 71 2.21 15.17 4.75
CA VAL A 71 2.64 14.08 3.86
C VAL A 71 3.73 14.56 2.91
N ARG A 72 3.62 15.77 2.34
CA ARG A 72 4.64 16.33 1.44
C ARG A 72 5.95 16.62 2.15
N GLU A 73 5.90 17.07 3.39
CA GLU A 73 7.09 17.28 4.22
C GLU A 73 7.82 15.96 4.48
N HIS A 74 7.08 14.93 4.92
CA HIS A 74 7.66 13.66 5.36
C HIS A 74 8.06 12.73 4.20
N TYR A 75 7.36 12.79 3.06
CA TYR A 75 7.55 11.88 1.92
C TYR A 75 8.04 12.61 0.66
N SER A 76 8.92 13.61 0.80
CA SER A 76 9.46 14.43 -0.31
C SER A 76 10.36 13.68 -1.33
N GLY A 77 10.34 12.35 -1.34
CA GLY A 77 10.91 11.52 -2.41
C GLY A 77 10.04 11.54 -3.67
N THR A 78 10.68 11.41 -4.84
CA THR A 78 10.10 11.52 -6.19
C THR A 78 8.63 11.10 -6.25
N PRO A 79 7.71 12.02 -6.59
CA PRO A 79 6.31 11.66 -6.80
C PRO A 79 6.24 10.52 -7.80
N GLY A 80 5.53 9.45 -7.44
CA GLY A 80 5.16 8.39 -8.39
C GLY A 80 4.64 9.07 -9.65
N GLN A 81 5.36 8.89 -10.75
CA GLN A 81 5.10 9.56 -12.02
C GLN A 81 3.60 9.40 -12.33
N PRO A 82 2.86 10.50 -12.57
CA PRO A 82 1.42 10.42 -12.74
C PRO A 82 1.11 9.40 -13.83
N SER A 83 0.32 8.38 -13.49
CA SER A 83 -0.15 7.40 -14.46
C SER A 83 -0.92 8.18 -15.52
N ALA A 84 -0.34 8.22 -16.72
CA ALA A 84 -0.92 8.85 -17.89
C ALA A 84 -2.17 8.05 -18.28
N ARG A 85 -3.29 8.33 -17.61
CA ARG A 85 -4.65 7.98 -18.02
C ARG A 85 -5.62 8.90 -17.30
N ALA A 86 -5.97 9.97 -18.02
CA ALA A 86 -7.19 10.74 -17.82
C ALA A 86 -8.41 9.92 -18.26
#